data_AF-A0A353F198-F1
#
_entry.id   AF-A0A353F198-F1
#
_cell.length_a   1.000
_cell.length_b   1.000
_cell.length_c   1.000
_cell.angle_alpha   90.00
_cell.angle_beta   90.00
_cell.angle_gamma   90.00
#
_symmetry.space_group_name_H-M   'P 1'
#
loop_
_entity.id
_entity.type
_entity.pdbx_description
1 polymer ?
#
loop_
_entity_poly.entity_id
_entity_poly.type
_entity_poly.pdbx_seq_one_letter_code
_entity_poly.pdbx_strand_id
1 'polypeptide(L)'
;MIPRVFAFNFMVFSWSLIPLIAQEVVISEFLASNISGLTDEDGENSDWIELLNLSDQTIDLDGWALTDDVDDLQRWVMPKVILEPAEKLVVFASGKNRANFNQELHTNFKLNASGEYLALIRPDGIVTESEYAPSFPIQYPDVSFGIGSVDANSVTLVGPDAPLSYLVPDNGGSDVGGVSPFHELVYDDSGWNSAEMGVGYATTPNTDPYDEFISNGGDIQDDLYRLNTTLYLRVPFTIEDPTAITSLQFGARYDDGFAIYINGSPILASAYEPNDEVWDFEARARGNHSDTEATALEPFAIDLTQVNLVAGENILAIHGLNSSPSSSDFLFDCELMAQVRGDGSTQLIYMPTPSPGIDNGEGVTDLGPVIRKVTENPERPDLATQNSLTITAEVSASGEKVAQVDLIYRRGFLAENTMEMLDDGIGADELAGDGVYSADLSLAGLQNGEMIRWRIESRDINGLTSTNPFFFDELNSPEYYGTVALNPSLE
;
A
#
# COMPACT_ATOMS: atom_id res chain seq x y z
N MET A 1 -53.55 37.42 58.80
CA MET A 1 -52.12 37.73 58.71
C MET A 1 -51.33 36.46 58.99
N ILE A 2 -51.08 35.65 57.95
CA ILE A 2 -50.09 34.54 57.94
C ILE A 2 -49.66 34.40 56.46
N PRO A 3 -48.40 34.65 56.07
CA PRO A 3 -47.94 34.40 54.71
C PRO A 3 -47.51 32.93 54.57
N ARG A 4 -47.87 32.31 53.44
CA ARG A 4 -47.42 30.97 53.05
C ARG A 4 -45.93 31.04 52.65
N VAL A 5 -45.10 30.24 53.30
CA VAL A 5 -43.68 30.05 52.99
C VAL A 5 -43.56 29.04 51.85
N PHE A 6 -42.86 29.41 50.77
CA PHE A 6 -42.41 28.49 49.72
C PHE A 6 -41.17 27.74 50.23
N ALA A 7 -41.22 26.40 50.23
CA ALA A 7 -40.06 25.55 50.42
C ALA A 7 -39.61 25.04 49.05
N PHE A 8 -38.45 25.51 48.56
CA PHE A 8 -37.74 24.90 47.45
C PHE A 8 -36.78 23.86 48.02
N ASN A 9 -37.01 22.57 47.71
CA ASN A 9 -36.05 21.51 47.96
C ASN A 9 -34.90 21.64 46.95
N PHE A 10 -33.71 21.99 47.42
CA PHE A 10 -32.48 21.84 46.66
C PHE A 10 -32.03 20.38 46.74
N MET A 11 -32.15 19.66 45.63
CA MET A 11 -31.59 18.33 45.46
C MET A 11 -30.12 18.52 45.06
N VAL A 12 -29.20 18.18 45.97
CA VAL A 12 -27.76 18.20 45.69
C VAL A 12 -27.43 16.91 44.95
N PHE A 13 -27.19 16.99 43.64
CA PHE A 13 -26.61 15.89 42.88
C PHE A 13 -25.11 15.82 43.23
N SER A 14 -24.69 14.77 43.95
CA SER A 14 -23.26 14.45 44.05
C SER A 14 -22.84 13.82 42.73
N TRP A 15 -22.00 14.53 41.98
CA TRP A 15 -21.32 13.96 40.82
C TRP A 15 -20.22 13.05 41.38
N SER A 16 -20.44 11.73 41.36
CA SER A 16 -19.32 10.79 41.50
C SER A 16 -18.42 11.01 40.29
N LEU A 17 -17.21 11.53 40.53
CA LEU A 17 -16.12 11.38 39.59
C LEU A 17 -15.89 9.87 39.43
N ILE A 18 -16.23 9.32 38.26
CA ILE A 18 -15.71 8.03 37.83
C ILE A 18 -14.25 8.33 37.46
N PRO A 19 -13.25 7.75 38.15
CA PRO A 19 -11.88 7.88 37.71
C PRO A 19 -11.76 7.23 36.34
N LEU A 20 -11.25 7.99 35.36
CA LEU A 20 -10.75 7.45 34.11
C LEU A 20 -9.52 6.61 34.50
N ILE A 21 -9.65 5.29 34.54
CA ILE A 21 -8.49 4.40 34.74
C ILE A 21 -7.70 4.46 33.43
N ALA A 22 -6.45 4.92 33.50
CA ALA A 22 -5.53 4.81 32.37
C ALA A 22 -5.15 3.32 32.20
N GLN A 23 -5.05 2.85 30.96
CA GLN A 23 -4.49 1.54 30.65
C GLN A 23 -3.05 1.46 31.18
N GLU A 24 -2.79 0.44 32.00
CA GLU A 24 -1.48 0.12 32.58
C GLU A 24 -0.82 -0.99 31.78
N VAL A 25 -1.58 -1.99 31.33
CA VAL A 25 -1.13 -3.07 30.43
C VAL A 25 -1.97 -3.08 29.17
N VAL A 26 -1.35 -3.20 28.01
CA VAL A 26 -2.06 -3.26 26.72
C VAL A 26 -1.71 -4.51 25.96
N ILE A 27 -2.64 -4.98 25.11
CA ILE A 27 -2.29 -5.91 24.04
C ILE A 27 -1.60 -5.09 22.94
N SER A 28 -0.27 -5.12 22.93
CA SER A 28 0.57 -4.27 22.06
C SER A 28 0.63 -4.78 20.64
N GLU A 29 0.64 -6.08 20.44
CA GLU A 29 0.78 -6.73 19.14
C GLU A 29 0.17 -8.13 19.21
N PHE A 30 -0.40 -8.62 18.12
CA PHE A 30 -0.76 -10.03 17.99
C PHE A 30 -0.64 -10.48 16.54
N LEU A 31 -0.55 -11.79 16.35
CA LEU A 31 -0.50 -12.40 15.03
C LEU A 31 -1.37 -13.66 15.04
N ALA A 32 -2.43 -13.66 14.22
CA ALA A 32 -3.45 -14.71 14.18
C ALA A 32 -3.32 -15.68 12.98
N SER A 33 -2.25 -15.55 12.19
CA SER A 33 -1.97 -16.41 11.04
C SER A 33 -0.47 -16.60 10.87
N ASN A 34 0.15 -17.38 11.76
CA ASN A 34 1.60 -17.64 11.77
C ASN A 34 1.94 -18.84 10.88
N ILE A 35 2.59 -18.59 9.74
CA ILE A 35 3.00 -19.63 8.79
C ILE A 35 4.50 -19.91 8.91
N SER A 36 5.31 -18.86 9.02
CA SER A 36 6.77 -18.97 9.02
C SER A 36 7.48 -18.12 10.07
N GLY A 37 6.73 -17.35 10.87
CA GLY A 37 7.24 -16.47 11.91
C GLY A 37 7.69 -17.18 13.20
N LEU A 38 7.39 -16.56 14.35
CA LEU A 38 7.81 -17.02 15.68
C LEU A 38 7.38 -18.49 15.92
N THR A 39 8.31 -19.34 16.34
CA THR A 39 8.04 -20.75 16.65
C THR A 39 7.98 -20.95 18.16
N ASP A 40 7.01 -21.74 18.62
CA ASP A 40 6.86 -22.12 20.03
C ASP A 40 7.82 -23.24 20.46
N GLU A 41 7.81 -23.60 21.74
CA GLU A 41 8.70 -24.60 22.36
C GLU A 41 8.55 -26.01 21.77
N ASP A 42 7.43 -26.30 21.11
CA ASP A 42 7.16 -27.58 20.44
C ASP A 42 7.60 -27.58 18.97
N GLY A 43 8.06 -26.44 18.44
CA GLY A 43 8.41 -26.30 17.03
C GLY A 43 7.22 -25.91 16.14
N GLU A 44 6.12 -25.41 16.70
CA GLU A 44 4.93 -25.00 15.94
C GLU A 44 4.85 -23.48 15.77
N ASN A 45 4.44 -23.02 14.57
CA ASN A 45 4.07 -21.64 14.29
C ASN A 45 2.67 -21.36 14.85
N SER A 46 2.55 -21.21 16.17
CA SER A 46 1.30 -20.86 16.84
C SER A 46 1.00 -19.37 16.70
N ASP A 47 -0.29 -19.01 16.70
CA ASP A 47 -0.72 -17.62 16.91
C ASP A 47 -0.19 -17.10 18.24
N TRP A 48 -0.02 -15.79 18.37
CA TRP A 48 0.49 -15.20 19.61
C TRP A 48 -0.08 -13.82 19.86
N ILE A 49 -0.06 -13.44 21.14
CA ILE A 49 -0.54 -12.19 21.70
C ILE A 49 0.61 -11.63 22.54
N GLU A 50 0.93 -10.36 22.36
CA GLU A 50 1.91 -9.64 23.16
C GLU A 50 1.23 -8.65 24.08
N LEU A 51 1.70 -8.61 25.33
CA LEU A 51 1.31 -7.65 26.34
C LEU A 51 2.46 -6.70 26.64
N LEU A 52 2.16 -5.42 26.80
CA LEU A 52 3.12 -4.37 27.16
C LEU A 52 2.66 -3.64 28.42
N ASN A 53 3.54 -3.52 29.41
CA ASN A 53 3.32 -2.63 30.56
C ASN A 53 3.70 -1.18 30.19
N LEU A 54 2.69 -0.32 30.03
CA LEU A 54 2.83 1.11 29.74
C LEU A 54 3.07 1.96 31.00
N SER A 55 2.83 1.39 32.19
CA SER A 55 2.98 2.11 33.44
C SER A 55 4.45 2.25 33.87
N ASP A 56 4.69 3.15 34.83
CA ASP A 56 5.99 3.28 35.50
C ASP A 56 6.12 2.37 36.74
N GLN A 57 5.17 1.45 36.93
CA GLN A 57 5.13 0.52 38.05
C GLN A 57 5.28 -0.94 37.60
N THR A 58 5.81 -1.77 38.48
CA THR A 58 5.79 -3.23 38.32
C THR A 58 4.37 -3.76 38.52
N ILE A 59 3.89 -4.62 37.62
CA ILE A 59 2.54 -5.20 37.63
C ILE A 59 2.61 -6.72 37.84
N ASP A 60 1.77 -7.24 38.74
CA ASP A 60 1.55 -8.69 38.92
C ASP A 60 0.30 -9.11 38.14
N LEU A 61 0.48 -9.98 37.14
CA LEU A 61 -0.58 -10.48 36.27
C LEU A 61 -1.35 -11.66 36.87
N ASP A 62 -1.09 -12.07 38.12
CA ASP A 62 -1.82 -13.16 38.78
C ASP A 62 -3.34 -12.88 38.77
N GLY A 63 -4.11 -13.78 38.15
CA GLY A 63 -5.57 -13.68 38.06
C GLY A 63 -6.10 -12.81 36.92
N TRP A 64 -5.25 -12.11 36.16
CA TRP A 64 -5.67 -11.45 34.91
C TRP A 64 -6.12 -12.51 33.89
N ALA A 65 -6.94 -12.15 32.91
CA ALA A 65 -7.43 -13.10 31.91
C ALA A 65 -7.29 -12.59 30.48
N LEU A 66 -6.94 -13.47 29.55
CA LEU A 66 -7.13 -13.27 28.11
C LEU A 66 -8.40 -13.96 27.66
N THR A 67 -9.11 -13.35 26.72
CA THR A 67 -10.31 -13.92 26.10
C THR A 67 -10.47 -13.48 24.66
N ASP A 68 -10.99 -14.40 23.83
CA ASP A 68 -11.51 -14.19 22.48
C ASP A 68 -13.05 -14.12 22.44
N ASP A 69 -13.71 -14.14 23.61
CA ASP A 69 -15.16 -14.25 23.75
C ASP A 69 -15.73 -13.22 24.74
N VAL A 70 -16.57 -12.33 24.22
CA VAL A 70 -17.22 -11.27 25.00
C VAL A 70 -18.20 -11.82 26.05
N ASP A 71 -18.70 -13.04 25.86
CA ASP A 71 -19.60 -13.72 26.79
C ASP A 71 -18.85 -14.54 27.85
N ASP A 72 -17.53 -14.73 27.71
CA ASP A 72 -16.64 -15.40 28.68
C ASP A 72 -15.36 -14.58 28.95
N LEU A 73 -15.48 -13.56 29.80
CA LEU A 73 -14.36 -12.65 30.12
C LEU A 73 -13.24 -13.30 30.96
N GLN A 74 -13.42 -14.52 31.47
CA GLN A 74 -12.39 -15.23 32.25
C GLN A 74 -11.92 -16.52 31.56
N ARG A 75 -11.99 -16.55 30.23
CA ARG A 75 -11.73 -17.75 29.42
C ARG A 75 -10.36 -18.37 29.64
N TRP A 76 -9.29 -17.58 29.70
CA TRP A 76 -7.96 -18.05 30.09
C TRP A 76 -7.32 -17.15 31.14
N VAL A 77 -7.26 -17.65 32.38
CA VAL A 77 -6.66 -16.94 33.52
C VAL A 77 -5.15 -17.16 33.56
N MET A 78 -4.40 -16.06 33.59
CA MET A 78 -2.96 -16.05 33.67
C MET A 78 -2.44 -16.59 35.00
N PRO A 79 -1.29 -17.28 34.99
CA PRO A 79 -0.55 -17.51 36.21
C PRO A 79 0.10 -16.21 36.67
N LYS A 80 0.67 -16.25 37.88
CA LYS A 80 1.55 -15.20 38.36
C LYS A 80 2.70 -14.93 37.38
N VAL A 81 2.69 -13.74 36.77
CA VAL A 81 3.80 -13.18 35.98
C VAL A 81 4.01 -11.74 36.46
N ILE A 82 5.27 -11.37 36.66
CA ILE A 82 5.64 -9.99 37.03
C ILE A 82 6.10 -9.29 35.76
N LEU A 83 5.45 -8.19 35.39
CA LEU A 83 5.89 -7.30 34.31
C LEU A 83 6.47 -6.02 34.91
N GLU A 84 7.75 -5.77 34.67
CA GLU A 84 8.41 -4.50 34.96
C GLU A 84 7.94 -3.39 33.98
N PRO A 85 8.18 -2.10 34.29
CA PRO A 85 7.87 -1.01 33.37
C PRO A 85 8.50 -1.22 31.98
N ALA A 86 7.70 -1.01 30.92
CA ALA A 86 8.06 -1.25 29.52
C ALA A 86 8.43 -2.71 29.15
N GLU A 87 8.26 -3.67 30.06
CA GLU A 87 8.45 -5.08 29.76
C GLU A 87 7.32 -5.63 28.89
N LYS A 88 7.67 -6.55 28.00
CA LYS A 88 6.77 -7.24 27.09
C LYS A 88 6.66 -8.71 27.46
N LEU A 89 5.47 -9.28 27.30
CA LEU A 89 5.19 -10.71 27.48
C LEU A 89 4.47 -11.26 26.26
N VAL A 90 5.08 -12.24 25.60
CA VAL A 90 4.44 -13.01 24.54
C VAL A 90 3.72 -14.21 25.14
N VAL A 91 2.46 -14.39 24.75
CA VAL A 91 1.60 -15.54 25.09
C VAL A 91 1.11 -16.16 23.79
N PHE A 92 1.38 -17.45 23.58
CA PHE A 92 0.89 -18.14 22.39
C PHE A 92 -0.60 -18.44 22.50
N ALA A 93 -1.39 -18.06 21.49
CA ALA A 93 -2.79 -18.43 21.36
C ALA A 93 -2.90 -19.77 20.62
N SER A 94 -2.44 -20.86 21.25
CA SER A 94 -2.32 -22.17 20.60
C SER A 94 -3.41 -23.18 20.95
N GLY A 95 -4.26 -22.88 21.94
CA GLY A 95 -5.22 -23.83 22.50
C GLY A 95 -4.64 -24.88 23.44
N LYS A 96 -3.32 -24.88 23.68
CA LYS A 96 -2.63 -25.90 24.52
C LYS A 96 -2.90 -25.74 26.02
N ASN A 97 -3.41 -24.59 26.46
CA ASN A 97 -3.78 -24.29 27.85
C ASN A 97 -2.62 -24.52 28.85
N ARG A 98 -1.46 -23.91 28.59
CA ARG A 98 -0.26 -23.99 29.46
C ARG A 98 -0.09 -22.69 30.24
N ALA A 99 -0.22 -22.77 31.55
CA ALA A 99 -0.15 -21.64 32.48
C ALA A 99 0.83 -21.92 33.63
N ASN A 100 1.93 -22.63 33.36
CA ASN A 100 2.91 -22.91 34.40
C ASN A 100 3.83 -21.71 34.62
N PHE A 101 4.18 -21.46 35.88
CA PHE A 101 5.12 -20.42 36.26
C PHE A 101 6.49 -20.61 35.57
N ASN A 102 7.04 -19.54 35.00
CA ASN A 102 8.33 -19.51 34.29
C ASN A 102 8.46 -20.50 33.11
N GLN A 103 7.34 -20.84 32.46
CA GLN A 103 7.34 -21.58 31.20
C GLN A 103 6.69 -20.75 30.10
N GLU A 104 6.84 -21.19 28.86
CA GLU A 104 6.13 -20.62 27.73
C GLU A 104 4.61 -20.74 27.96
N LEU A 105 3.90 -19.63 27.78
CA LEU A 105 2.48 -19.54 28.07
C LEU A 105 1.67 -19.81 26.81
N HIS A 106 0.62 -20.61 26.99
CA HIS A 106 -0.32 -20.91 25.93
C HIS A 106 -1.77 -20.77 26.40
N THR A 107 -2.57 -19.97 25.70
CA THR A 107 -4.00 -19.87 26.00
C THR A 107 -4.72 -21.19 25.70
N ASN A 108 -5.97 -21.31 26.17
CA ASN A 108 -6.86 -22.44 25.86
C ASN A 108 -7.69 -22.20 24.58
N PHE A 109 -7.40 -21.15 23.82
CA PHE A 109 -8.04 -20.81 22.56
C PHE A 109 -6.99 -20.50 21.48
N LYS A 110 -7.44 -20.35 20.24
CA LYS A 110 -6.64 -19.86 19.11
C LYS A 110 -7.28 -18.61 18.56
N LEU A 111 -6.54 -17.82 17.77
CA LEU A 111 -7.11 -16.64 17.14
C LEU A 111 -7.73 -16.97 15.79
N ASN A 112 -8.86 -16.36 15.48
CA ASN A 112 -9.48 -16.42 14.17
C ASN A 112 -9.01 -15.24 13.32
N ALA A 113 -8.11 -15.50 12.38
CA ALA A 113 -7.60 -14.47 11.48
C ALA A 113 -8.66 -13.84 10.55
N SER A 114 -9.92 -14.29 10.51
CA SER A 114 -11.02 -13.53 9.89
C SER A 114 -11.52 -12.35 10.75
N GLY A 115 -11.04 -12.23 11.98
CA GLY A 115 -11.46 -11.23 12.96
C GLY A 115 -12.39 -11.84 14.03
N GLU A 116 -12.11 -11.53 15.29
CA GLU A 116 -12.96 -11.84 16.44
C GLU A 116 -12.65 -10.89 17.60
N TYR A 117 -13.41 -10.98 18.69
CA TYR A 117 -13.12 -10.20 19.91
C TYR A 117 -11.78 -10.65 20.51
N LEU A 118 -11.02 -9.74 21.09
CA LEU A 118 -9.83 -10.09 21.86
C LEU A 118 -9.65 -9.08 22.99
N ALA A 119 -9.50 -9.55 24.23
CA ALA A 119 -9.33 -8.66 25.37
C ALA A 119 -8.46 -9.23 26.49
N LEU A 120 -7.89 -8.29 27.25
CA LEU A 120 -7.21 -8.47 28.52
C LEU A 120 -8.11 -7.93 29.64
N ILE A 121 -8.43 -8.77 30.62
CA ILE A 121 -9.36 -8.48 31.71
C ILE A 121 -8.61 -8.50 33.04
N ARG A 122 -8.88 -7.50 33.90
CA ARG A 122 -8.29 -7.41 35.25
C ARG A 122 -8.76 -8.58 36.14
N PRO A 123 -8.07 -8.85 37.28
CA PRO A 123 -8.41 -9.96 38.17
C PRO A 123 -9.81 -9.97 38.77
N ASP A 124 -10.53 -8.84 38.74
CA ASP A 124 -11.92 -8.79 39.19
C ASP A 124 -12.90 -9.44 38.21
N GLY A 125 -12.46 -9.77 36.99
CA GLY A 125 -13.27 -10.38 35.94
C GLY A 125 -14.31 -9.44 35.34
N ILE A 126 -14.21 -8.13 35.61
CA ILE A 126 -15.21 -7.13 35.21
C ILE A 126 -14.55 -5.99 34.44
N VAL A 127 -13.37 -5.53 34.86
CA VAL A 127 -12.70 -4.40 34.22
C VAL A 127 -11.90 -4.90 33.03
N THR A 128 -12.31 -4.50 31.82
CA THR A 128 -11.52 -4.64 30.61
C THR A 128 -10.34 -3.69 30.67
N GLU A 129 -9.13 -4.24 30.67
CA GLU A 129 -7.91 -3.44 30.59
C GLU A 129 -7.68 -2.99 29.16
N SER A 130 -7.60 -3.93 28.22
CA SER A 130 -7.28 -3.68 26.81
C SER A 130 -8.15 -4.57 25.93
N GLU A 131 -8.65 -4.06 24.82
CA GLU A 131 -9.54 -4.81 23.93
C GLU A 131 -9.44 -4.39 22.47
N TYR A 132 -9.70 -5.36 21.58
CA TYR A 132 -10.09 -5.18 20.19
C TYR A 132 -11.56 -5.56 20.06
N ALA A 133 -12.42 -4.54 19.97
CA ALA A 133 -13.88 -4.69 20.01
C ALA A 133 -14.57 -3.96 18.85
N PRO A 134 -15.70 -4.48 18.32
CA PRO A 134 -16.28 -5.80 18.62
C PRO A 134 -15.45 -6.97 18.06
N SER A 135 -14.51 -6.67 17.16
CA SER A 135 -13.52 -7.62 16.66
C SER A 135 -12.26 -6.90 16.20
N PHE A 136 -11.10 -7.56 16.24
CA PHE A 136 -9.94 -7.11 15.48
C PHE A 136 -10.17 -7.32 13.96
N PRO A 137 -9.47 -6.58 13.08
CA PRO A 137 -9.70 -6.67 11.64
C PRO A 137 -9.16 -7.99 11.07
N ILE A 138 -9.55 -8.34 9.84
CA ILE A 138 -9.02 -9.52 9.16
C ILE A 138 -7.48 -9.48 9.09
N GLN A 139 -6.83 -10.63 9.24
CA GLN A 139 -5.37 -10.75 9.41
C GLN A 139 -4.73 -11.43 8.18
N TYR A 140 -3.52 -11.00 7.83
CA TYR A 140 -2.73 -11.57 6.75
C TYR A 140 -1.76 -12.63 7.29
N PRO A 141 -1.37 -13.62 6.47
CA PRO A 141 -0.30 -14.54 6.83
C PRO A 141 0.99 -13.80 7.18
N ASP A 142 1.58 -14.14 8.33
CA ASP A 142 2.87 -13.60 8.82
C ASP A 142 2.94 -12.06 8.99
N VAL A 143 1.80 -11.38 9.01
CA VAL A 143 1.69 -9.95 9.34
C VAL A 143 1.00 -9.83 10.69
N SER A 144 1.61 -9.09 11.62
CA SER A 144 0.99 -8.81 12.92
C SER A 144 0.14 -7.56 12.87
N PHE A 145 -0.71 -7.40 13.87
CA PHE A 145 -1.53 -6.21 14.06
C PHE A 145 -1.41 -5.71 15.49
N GLY A 146 -1.31 -4.41 15.67
CA GLY A 146 -1.06 -3.85 16.99
C GLY A 146 -0.81 -2.35 17.01
N ILE A 147 -0.40 -1.87 18.17
CA ILE A 147 -0.03 -0.49 18.42
C ILE A 147 1.36 -0.26 17.81
N GLY A 148 1.46 0.51 16.73
CA GLY A 148 2.73 0.84 16.11
C GLY A 148 2.74 2.25 15.55
N SER A 149 3.84 2.60 14.88
CA SER A 149 3.97 3.86 14.15
C SER A 149 3.48 3.65 12.72
N VAL A 150 2.65 4.56 12.20
CA VAL A 150 2.26 4.49 10.79
C VAL A 150 3.49 4.84 9.95
N ASP A 151 3.86 3.95 9.04
CA ASP A 151 4.80 4.20 7.93
C ASP A 151 4.46 5.54 7.30
N ALA A 152 5.46 6.24 6.77
CA ALA A 152 5.17 7.48 6.06
C ALA A 152 4.09 7.21 4.99
N ASN A 153 2.93 7.86 5.10
CA ASN A 153 1.84 7.61 4.17
C ASN A 153 2.32 8.03 2.78
N SER A 154 2.26 7.12 1.81
CA SER A 154 2.47 7.48 0.41
C SER A 154 1.18 8.11 -0.13
N VAL A 155 1.23 9.41 -0.44
CA VAL A 155 0.12 10.15 -1.03
C VAL A 155 0.47 10.45 -2.47
N THR A 156 -0.35 9.98 -3.41
CA THR A 156 -0.25 10.39 -4.82
C THR A 156 -0.69 11.84 -4.93
N LEU A 157 0.25 12.72 -5.31
CA LEU A 157 0.00 14.14 -5.57
C LEU A 157 -0.36 14.38 -7.03
N VAL A 158 0.29 13.66 -7.95
CA VAL A 158 0.01 13.67 -9.40
C VAL A 158 -0.02 12.22 -9.88
N GLY A 159 -1.08 11.83 -10.57
CA GLY A 159 -1.26 10.49 -11.14
C GLY A 159 -1.81 10.55 -12.58
N PRO A 160 -2.18 9.41 -13.17
CA PRO A 160 -2.50 9.29 -14.60
C PRO A 160 -3.74 10.09 -15.04
N ASP A 161 -4.68 10.36 -14.13
CA ASP A 161 -5.88 11.17 -14.43
C ASP A 161 -5.76 12.62 -13.95
N ALA A 162 -4.56 13.08 -13.58
CA ALA A 162 -4.38 14.43 -13.04
C ALA A 162 -4.72 15.48 -14.12
N PRO A 163 -5.62 16.43 -13.84
CA PRO A 163 -5.93 17.50 -14.79
C PRO A 163 -4.70 18.39 -14.96
N LEU A 164 -4.41 18.80 -16.19
CA LEU A 164 -3.30 19.70 -16.49
C LEU A 164 -3.69 20.77 -17.51
N SER A 165 -2.88 21.83 -17.55
CA SER A 165 -2.90 22.84 -18.61
C SER A 165 -1.62 22.78 -19.43
N TYR A 166 -1.70 22.92 -20.74
CA TYR A 166 -0.54 22.85 -21.63
C TYR A 166 -0.52 23.92 -22.73
N LEU A 167 0.68 24.29 -23.15
CA LEU A 167 0.95 25.20 -24.27
C LEU A 167 2.11 24.66 -25.12
N VAL A 168 1.85 24.48 -26.41
CA VAL A 168 2.90 24.35 -27.43
C VAL A 168 3.17 25.75 -27.99
N PRO A 169 4.34 26.35 -27.74
CA PRO A 169 4.63 27.69 -28.24
C PRO A 169 4.80 27.68 -29.76
N ASP A 170 4.38 28.76 -30.42
CA ASP A 170 4.43 28.90 -31.89
C ASP A 170 5.46 29.96 -32.36
N ASN A 171 5.91 30.82 -31.44
CA ASN A 171 6.90 31.87 -31.65
C ASN A 171 7.42 32.40 -30.30
N GLY A 172 8.44 33.26 -30.32
CA GLY A 172 9.03 33.81 -29.08
C GLY A 172 8.15 34.78 -28.29
N GLY A 173 6.97 35.17 -28.82
CA GLY A 173 5.93 35.86 -28.04
C GLY A 173 5.14 34.93 -27.14
N SER A 174 5.21 33.62 -27.39
CA SER A 174 4.62 32.54 -26.60
C SER A 174 5.66 31.85 -25.70
N ASP A 175 6.87 32.40 -25.61
CA ASP A 175 7.88 31.98 -24.65
C ASP A 175 7.50 32.47 -23.25
N VAL A 176 7.34 31.52 -22.34
CA VAL A 176 6.84 31.74 -20.99
C VAL A 176 7.93 31.61 -19.93
N GLY A 177 9.22 31.62 -20.32
CA GLY A 177 10.39 31.68 -19.43
C GLY A 177 10.80 33.10 -18.97
N GLY A 178 9.95 34.11 -19.23
CA GLY A 178 10.26 35.53 -18.98
C GLY A 178 10.19 35.99 -17.51
N VAL A 179 9.85 37.28 -17.30
CA VAL A 179 9.88 37.93 -15.97
C VAL A 179 8.86 37.36 -14.97
N SER A 180 7.79 36.74 -15.47
CA SER A 180 6.78 36.02 -14.68
C SER A 180 6.66 34.62 -15.27
N PRO A 181 7.61 33.73 -14.95
CA PRO A 181 7.73 32.50 -15.70
C PRO A 181 6.62 31.50 -15.33
N PHE A 182 6.25 30.65 -16.29
CA PHE A 182 5.16 29.68 -16.14
C PHE A 182 5.40 28.65 -15.03
N HIS A 183 6.61 28.55 -14.50
CA HIS A 183 6.93 27.63 -13.42
C HIS A 183 6.64 28.18 -12.03
N GLU A 184 6.28 29.46 -11.91
CA GLU A 184 5.86 30.05 -10.63
C GLU A 184 4.51 29.50 -10.15
N LEU A 185 4.32 29.52 -8.83
CA LEU A 185 3.03 29.14 -8.22
C LEU A 185 1.88 29.97 -8.81
N VAL A 186 2.08 31.29 -8.90
CA VAL A 186 1.09 32.24 -9.43
C VAL A 186 1.44 32.58 -10.88
N TYR A 187 0.68 32.01 -11.81
CA TYR A 187 0.76 32.28 -13.24
C TYR A 187 -0.64 32.10 -13.85
N ASP A 188 -1.00 32.93 -14.84
CA ASP A 188 -2.29 32.85 -15.52
C ASP A 188 -2.17 31.96 -16.77
N ASP A 189 -2.55 30.69 -16.62
CA ASP A 189 -2.63 29.68 -17.68
C ASP A 189 -4.05 29.50 -18.21
N SER A 190 -4.99 30.40 -17.90
CA SER A 190 -6.41 30.26 -18.33
C SER A 190 -6.62 30.29 -19.85
N GLY A 191 -5.60 30.71 -20.61
CA GLY A 191 -5.58 30.68 -22.08
C GLY A 191 -4.92 29.43 -22.68
N TRP A 192 -4.45 28.49 -21.86
CA TRP A 192 -3.79 27.26 -22.30
C TRP A 192 -4.83 26.19 -22.64
N ASN A 193 -4.39 25.16 -23.36
CA ASN A 193 -5.21 23.98 -23.59
C ASN A 193 -5.27 23.14 -22.31
N SER A 194 -6.25 22.24 -22.20
CA SER A 194 -6.41 21.36 -21.04
C SER A 194 -6.43 19.90 -21.48
N ALA A 195 -5.82 19.03 -20.67
CA ALA A 195 -5.80 17.59 -20.84
C ALA A 195 -5.80 16.88 -19.47
N GLU A 196 -5.87 15.56 -19.49
CA GLU A 196 -5.45 14.71 -18.36
C GLU A 196 -3.95 14.40 -18.49
N MET A 197 -3.34 13.78 -17.48
CA MET A 197 -1.90 13.48 -17.51
C MET A 197 -1.55 12.54 -18.66
N GLY A 198 -0.43 12.79 -19.32
CA GLY A 198 -0.04 12.13 -20.57
C GLY A 198 -0.33 12.99 -21.80
N VAL A 199 0.70 13.68 -22.28
CA VAL A 199 0.64 14.56 -23.46
C VAL A 199 1.70 14.13 -24.47
N GLY A 200 1.32 13.97 -25.72
CA GLY A 200 2.24 13.50 -26.74
C GLY A 200 1.62 13.30 -28.11
N TYR A 201 2.37 12.62 -28.98
CA TYR A 201 1.89 12.11 -30.25
C TYR A 201 2.79 10.98 -30.75
N ALA A 202 2.25 10.20 -31.68
CA ALA A 202 3.02 9.32 -32.54
C ALA A 202 2.51 9.41 -33.98
N THR A 203 3.41 9.58 -34.94
CA THR A 203 3.05 9.71 -36.36
C THR A 203 2.61 8.38 -37.00
N THR A 204 2.75 7.26 -36.28
CA THR A 204 2.28 5.94 -36.70
C THR A 204 1.06 5.54 -35.87
N PRO A 205 -0.18 5.73 -36.38
CA PRO A 205 -1.37 5.61 -35.54
C PRO A 205 -1.67 4.16 -35.07
N ASN A 206 -2.05 4.00 -33.80
CA ASN A 206 -2.62 2.78 -33.19
C ASN A 206 -1.68 1.55 -33.18
N THR A 207 -0.39 1.79 -33.24
CA THR A 207 0.64 0.74 -33.16
C THR A 207 1.88 1.21 -32.41
N ASP A 208 1.89 2.47 -31.99
CA ASP A 208 3.03 3.07 -31.34
C ASP A 208 2.94 2.82 -29.84
N PRO A 209 4.04 2.45 -29.17
CA PRO A 209 4.04 2.24 -27.72
C PRO A 209 3.60 3.49 -26.92
N TYR A 210 3.61 4.69 -27.51
CA TYR A 210 3.18 5.91 -26.83
C TYR A 210 1.66 6.08 -26.80
N ASP A 211 0.93 5.41 -27.70
CA ASP A 211 -0.53 5.52 -27.83
C ASP A 211 -1.27 5.16 -26.52
N GLU A 212 -0.69 4.29 -25.68
CA GLU A 212 -1.26 3.87 -24.39
C GLU A 212 -1.10 4.92 -23.27
N PHE A 213 -0.20 5.90 -23.45
CA PHE A 213 0.16 6.90 -22.43
C PHE A 213 -0.28 8.33 -22.80
N ILE A 214 -0.97 8.50 -23.94
CA ILE A 214 -1.54 9.78 -24.35
C ILE A 214 -3.01 9.82 -23.94
N SER A 215 -3.35 10.74 -23.03
CA SER A 215 -4.70 10.84 -22.49
C SER A 215 -5.64 11.62 -23.39
N ASN A 216 -6.92 11.67 -23.00
CA ASN A 216 -7.92 12.43 -23.72
C ASN A 216 -7.61 13.94 -23.69
N GLY A 217 -7.41 14.52 -24.87
CA GLY A 217 -7.00 15.93 -25.02
C GLY A 217 -5.48 16.16 -24.97
N GLY A 218 -4.68 15.10 -24.78
CA GLY A 218 -3.22 15.16 -24.77
C GLY A 218 -2.53 15.00 -26.12
N ASP A 219 -3.27 14.76 -27.22
CA ASP A 219 -2.70 14.65 -28.56
C ASP A 219 -2.31 16.04 -29.10
N ILE A 220 -0.99 16.26 -29.23
CA ILE A 220 -0.40 17.53 -29.68
C ILE A 220 0.26 17.43 -31.05
N GLN A 221 -0.04 16.39 -31.84
CA GLN A 221 0.63 16.16 -33.12
C GLN A 221 0.54 17.37 -34.05
N ASP A 222 -0.67 17.94 -34.20
CA ASP A 222 -0.91 19.04 -35.13
C ASP A 222 -0.24 20.36 -34.70
N ASP A 223 0.06 20.51 -33.41
CA ASP A 223 0.66 21.72 -32.83
C ASP A 223 2.19 21.63 -32.74
N LEU A 224 2.75 20.43 -32.52
CA LEU A 224 4.18 20.22 -32.29
C LEU A 224 4.91 19.69 -33.53
N TYR A 225 4.35 18.68 -34.22
CA TYR A 225 5.05 17.97 -35.30
C TYR A 225 5.38 18.90 -36.48
N ARG A 226 6.67 18.98 -36.81
CA ARG A 226 7.28 19.85 -37.84
C ARG A 226 7.13 21.34 -37.60
N LEU A 227 6.67 21.75 -36.43
CA LEU A 227 6.42 23.14 -36.08
C LEU A 227 7.35 23.59 -34.96
N ASN A 228 7.43 22.84 -33.86
CA ASN A 228 8.25 23.18 -32.72
C ASN A 228 8.84 21.94 -32.01
N THR A 229 9.61 22.16 -30.94
CA THR A 229 10.24 21.14 -30.10
C THR A 229 9.86 21.24 -28.64
N THR A 230 9.18 22.30 -28.22
CA THR A 230 8.89 22.57 -26.82
C THR A 230 7.42 22.32 -26.48
N LEU A 231 7.18 21.78 -25.28
CA LEU A 231 5.89 21.71 -24.62
C LEU A 231 6.02 22.31 -23.22
N TYR A 232 5.10 23.21 -22.85
CA TYR A 232 4.96 23.67 -21.47
C TYR A 232 3.73 23.03 -20.83
N LEU A 233 3.89 22.52 -19.60
CA LEU A 233 2.80 21.96 -18.80
C LEU A 233 2.73 22.62 -17.43
N ARG A 234 1.52 22.72 -16.89
CA ARG A 234 1.24 23.07 -15.50
C ARG A 234 0.22 22.08 -14.93
N VAL A 235 0.61 21.40 -13.87
CA VAL A 235 -0.17 20.35 -13.21
C VAL A 235 -0.41 20.79 -11.76
N PRO A 236 -1.64 21.21 -11.41
CA PRO A 236 -1.99 21.53 -10.03
C PRO A 236 -2.06 20.28 -9.16
N PHE A 237 -1.55 20.39 -7.94
CA PHE A 237 -1.73 19.37 -6.89
C PHE A 237 -1.90 20.04 -5.54
N THR A 238 -2.50 19.34 -4.57
CA THR A 238 -2.81 19.90 -3.25
C THR A 238 -2.03 19.22 -2.14
N ILE A 239 -1.48 20.02 -1.23
CA ILE A 239 -0.84 19.53 0.01
C ILE A 239 -1.56 20.16 1.19
N GLU A 240 -2.00 19.36 2.16
CA GLU A 240 -2.63 19.89 3.38
C GLU A 240 -1.60 20.51 4.33
N ASP A 241 -0.54 19.78 4.66
CA ASP A 241 0.55 20.23 5.53
C ASP A 241 1.93 19.93 4.89
N PRO A 242 2.63 20.95 4.37
CA PRO A 242 3.95 20.75 3.75
C PRO A 242 5.02 20.32 4.76
N THR A 243 4.82 20.56 6.06
CA THR A 243 5.80 20.15 7.09
C THR A 243 5.74 18.65 7.40
N ALA A 244 4.67 18.00 6.98
CA ALA A 244 4.52 16.56 7.07
C ALA A 244 5.27 15.83 5.95
N ILE A 245 5.60 16.47 4.82
CA ILE A 245 6.28 15.77 3.70
C ILE A 245 7.73 15.42 4.07
N THR A 246 8.09 14.14 4.02
CA THR A 246 9.43 13.61 4.33
C THR A 246 10.24 13.28 3.09
N SER A 247 9.60 12.92 1.97
CA SER A 247 10.24 12.79 0.66
C SER A 247 9.22 12.99 -0.46
N LEU A 248 9.71 13.34 -1.66
CA LEU A 248 8.96 13.32 -2.90
C LEU A 248 9.62 12.32 -3.85
N GLN A 249 8.81 11.47 -4.47
CA GLN A 249 9.22 10.55 -5.52
C GLN A 249 8.56 11.00 -6.82
N PHE A 250 9.38 11.38 -7.80
CA PHE A 250 8.91 11.77 -9.11
C PHE A 250 9.32 10.72 -10.13
N GLY A 251 8.37 10.26 -10.93
CA GLY A 251 8.60 9.38 -12.06
C GLY A 251 8.14 10.05 -13.35
N ALA A 252 8.86 9.86 -14.45
CA ALA A 252 8.42 10.33 -15.76
C ALA A 252 8.65 9.29 -16.87
N ARG A 253 7.69 9.20 -17.78
CA ARG A 253 7.79 8.58 -19.10
C ARG A 253 7.96 9.73 -20.10
N TYR A 254 9.05 9.73 -20.85
CA TYR A 254 9.39 10.87 -21.71
C TYR A 254 10.23 10.47 -22.92
N ASP A 255 10.06 11.19 -24.03
CA ASP A 255 10.67 10.82 -25.33
C ASP A 255 12.08 11.36 -25.58
N ASP A 256 12.35 12.64 -25.34
CA ASP A 256 13.69 13.19 -25.63
C ASP A 256 14.25 13.87 -24.39
N GLY A 257 13.69 15.01 -23.99
CA GLY A 257 14.15 15.74 -22.81
C GLY A 257 13.02 16.41 -22.04
N PHE A 258 13.25 16.69 -20.76
CA PHE A 258 12.36 17.55 -20.01
C PHE A 258 13.07 18.24 -18.85
N ALA A 259 12.41 19.25 -18.29
CA ALA A 259 12.70 19.80 -16.98
C ALA A 259 11.44 20.00 -16.17
N ILE A 260 11.56 19.86 -14.86
CA ILE A 260 10.49 20.15 -13.90
C ILE A 260 10.86 21.27 -12.94
N TYR A 261 9.80 21.91 -12.45
CA TYR A 261 9.83 22.94 -11.42
C TYR A 261 8.63 22.73 -10.50
N ILE A 262 8.82 22.90 -9.19
CA ILE A 262 7.72 22.91 -8.22
C ILE A 262 7.64 24.30 -7.62
N ASN A 263 6.55 25.04 -7.85
CA ASN A 263 6.36 26.40 -7.33
C ASN A 263 7.56 27.35 -7.53
N GLY A 264 8.19 27.32 -8.70
CA GLY A 264 9.34 28.17 -9.04
C GLY A 264 10.68 27.72 -8.46
N SER A 265 10.73 26.54 -7.84
CA SER A 265 11.97 25.93 -7.32
C SER A 265 12.99 25.64 -8.44
N PRO A 266 14.29 25.46 -8.12
CA PRO A 266 15.31 25.18 -9.12
C PRO A 266 14.98 23.99 -10.02
N ILE A 267 15.49 24.05 -11.24
CA ILE A 267 15.25 23.07 -12.29
C ILE A 267 15.82 21.69 -11.91
N LEU A 268 15.01 20.64 -12.08
CA LEU A 268 15.49 19.26 -12.23
C LEU A 268 15.26 18.87 -13.68
N ALA A 269 16.33 18.57 -14.41
CA ALA A 269 16.28 18.21 -15.81
C ALA A 269 16.63 16.73 -16.03
N SER A 270 16.08 16.14 -17.09
CA SER A 270 16.48 14.81 -17.55
C SER A 270 17.92 14.82 -18.08
N ALA A 271 18.44 13.64 -18.45
CA ALA A 271 19.77 13.50 -19.00
C ALA A 271 19.99 14.25 -20.34
N TYR A 272 18.91 14.72 -20.98
CA TYR A 272 18.91 15.35 -22.30
C TYR A 272 18.48 16.83 -22.26
N GLU A 273 19.15 17.61 -21.40
CA GLU A 273 19.06 19.09 -21.38
C GLU A 273 19.20 19.74 -22.77
N PRO A 274 18.73 21.00 -22.95
CA PRO A 274 18.89 21.77 -24.18
C PRO A 274 20.33 21.78 -24.70
N ASN A 275 20.49 21.60 -26.00
CA ASN A 275 21.82 21.52 -26.64
C ASN A 275 22.68 22.79 -26.53
N ASP A 276 22.06 23.92 -26.21
CA ASP A 276 22.68 25.24 -26.00
C ASP A 276 22.59 25.72 -24.54
N GLU A 277 22.11 24.86 -23.64
CA GLU A 277 21.88 25.14 -22.22
C GLU A 277 20.83 26.25 -21.96
N VAL A 278 20.02 26.60 -22.96
CA VAL A 278 18.97 27.62 -22.85
C VAL A 278 17.59 26.96 -22.85
N TRP A 279 16.84 27.23 -21.79
CA TRP A 279 15.46 26.78 -21.65
C TRP A 279 14.49 27.86 -22.14
N ASP A 280 14.32 27.95 -23.45
CA ASP A 280 13.37 28.84 -24.13
C ASP A 280 12.40 28.04 -25.04
N PHE A 281 11.57 28.73 -25.81
CA PHE A 281 10.56 28.09 -26.66
C PHE A 281 11.13 27.34 -27.89
N GLU A 282 12.40 27.55 -28.25
CA GLU A 282 13.09 26.86 -29.36
C GLU A 282 14.05 25.78 -28.84
N ALA A 283 14.06 25.54 -27.53
CA ALA A 283 14.92 24.58 -26.86
C ALA A 283 14.77 23.19 -27.47
N ARG A 284 15.90 22.49 -27.60
CA ARG A 284 15.97 21.15 -28.19
C ARG A 284 16.82 20.24 -27.34
N ALA A 285 16.29 19.05 -27.04
CA ALA A 285 17.05 18.03 -26.33
C ALA A 285 18.38 17.75 -27.04
N ARG A 286 19.47 17.63 -26.27
CA ARG A 286 20.82 17.39 -26.83
C ARG A 286 21.03 15.98 -27.40
N GLY A 287 20.09 15.07 -27.16
CA GLY A 287 20.11 13.69 -27.61
C GLY A 287 18.72 13.11 -27.54
N ASN A 288 18.62 11.82 -27.89
CA ASN A 288 17.36 11.11 -27.93
C ASN A 288 17.27 10.10 -26.79
N HIS A 289 16.10 9.98 -26.17
CA HIS A 289 15.75 8.81 -25.36
C HIS A 289 15.20 7.75 -26.32
N SER A 290 15.44 6.46 -26.07
CA SER A 290 14.89 5.43 -26.95
C SER A 290 13.42 5.15 -26.60
N ASP A 291 12.59 4.80 -27.58
CA ASP A 291 11.15 4.54 -27.36
C ASP A 291 10.90 3.43 -26.32
N THR A 292 11.85 2.49 -26.21
CA THR A 292 11.82 1.42 -25.19
C THR A 292 12.07 1.96 -23.79
N GLU A 293 12.92 2.97 -23.62
CA GLU A 293 13.15 3.63 -22.34
C GLU A 293 12.08 4.69 -22.04
N ALA A 294 11.57 5.37 -23.07
CA ALA A 294 10.57 6.43 -22.97
C ALA A 294 9.23 5.98 -22.39
N THR A 295 8.88 4.71 -22.54
CA THR A 295 7.66 4.11 -21.97
C THR A 295 7.84 3.57 -20.55
N ALA A 296 9.08 3.48 -20.07
CA ALA A 296 9.36 3.12 -18.68
C ALA A 296 9.23 4.36 -17.79
N LEU A 297 8.59 4.21 -16.63
CA LEU A 297 8.52 5.27 -15.63
C LEU A 297 9.90 5.41 -14.96
N GLU A 298 10.71 6.36 -15.44
CA GLU A 298 12.05 6.62 -14.91
C GLU A 298 11.95 7.43 -13.60
N PRO A 299 12.57 6.98 -12.49
CA PRO A 299 12.55 7.71 -11.23
C PRO A 299 13.60 8.82 -11.18
N PHE A 300 13.21 10.00 -10.68
CA PHE A 300 14.11 11.12 -10.42
C PHE A 300 14.04 11.53 -8.94
N ALA A 301 15.21 11.71 -8.33
CA ALA A 301 15.31 12.14 -6.94
C ALA A 301 15.06 13.65 -6.80
N ILE A 302 14.10 14.03 -5.97
CA ILE A 302 13.84 15.43 -5.61
C ILE A 302 14.54 15.74 -4.28
N ASP A 303 15.41 16.75 -4.28
CA ASP A 303 15.94 17.31 -3.04
C ASP A 303 14.90 18.24 -2.41
N LEU A 304 14.25 17.76 -1.34
CA LEU A 304 13.24 18.55 -0.62
C LEU A 304 13.76 19.89 -0.09
N THR A 305 15.07 20.05 0.11
CA THR A 305 15.63 21.32 0.58
C THR A 305 15.62 22.41 -0.49
N GLN A 306 15.45 22.02 -1.76
CA GLN A 306 15.39 22.93 -2.90
C GLN A 306 13.96 23.25 -3.33
N VAL A 307 12.95 22.53 -2.83
CA VAL A 307 11.55 22.74 -3.23
C VAL A 307 10.79 23.62 -2.21
N ASN A 308 9.96 24.51 -2.72
CA ASN A 308 9.13 25.40 -1.90
C ASN A 308 7.67 24.93 -1.91
N LEU A 309 7.32 23.96 -1.07
CA LEU A 309 5.94 23.48 -0.91
C LEU A 309 5.13 24.44 -0.04
N VAL A 310 3.86 24.65 -0.40
CA VAL A 310 2.91 25.47 0.37
C VAL A 310 1.70 24.63 0.76
N ALA A 311 1.05 25.00 1.87
CA ALA A 311 -0.26 24.44 2.21
C ALA A 311 -1.31 24.93 1.21
N GLY A 312 -2.16 24.04 0.73
CA GLY A 312 -3.13 24.26 -0.33
C GLY A 312 -2.60 23.84 -1.71
N GLU A 313 -2.94 24.65 -2.72
CA GLU A 313 -2.57 24.39 -4.11
C GLU A 313 -1.08 24.66 -4.36
N ASN A 314 -0.45 23.74 -5.08
CA ASN A 314 0.92 23.77 -5.57
C ASN A 314 0.89 23.47 -7.07
N ILE A 315 1.96 23.83 -7.78
CA ILE A 315 2.10 23.61 -9.22
C ILE A 315 3.37 22.81 -9.48
N LEU A 316 3.22 21.70 -10.21
CA LEU A 316 4.29 21.04 -10.92
C LEU A 316 4.28 21.57 -12.36
N ALA A 317 5.32 22.30 -12.74
CA ALA A 317 5.48 22.82 -14.08
C ALA A 317 6.55 22.03 -14.84
N ILE A 318 6.31 21.76 -16.11
CA ILE A 318 7.19 20.96 -16.95
C ILE A 318 7.52 21.71 -18.24
N HIS A 319 8.78 21.65 -18.63
CA HIS A 319 9.27 22.03 -19.96
C HIS A 319 9.73 20.76 -20.68
N GLY A 320 8.86 20.18 -21.51
CA GLY A 320 9.16 19.01 -22.34
C GLY A 320 9.82 19.41 -23.67
N LEU A 321 10.72 18.57 -24.17
CA LEU A 321 11.57 18.82 -25.33
C LEU A 321 11.57 17.63 -26.28
N ASN A 322 11.53 17.94 -27.56
CA ASN A 322 12.04 17.10 -28.65
C ASN A 322 13.42 17.56 -29.11
N SER A 323 14.20 16.64 -29.63
CA SER A 323 15.52 16.82 -30.22
C SER A 323 15.44 17.49 -31.61
N SER A 324 14.32 17.30 -32.31
CA SER A 324 14.06 17.84 -33.64
C SER A 324 12.58 18.15 -33.85
N PRO A 325 12.22 19.25 -34.55
CA PRO A 325 10.84 19.49 -34.95
C PRO A 325 10.27 18.35 -35.81
N SER A 326 11.12 17.57 -36.48
CA SER A 326 10.67 16.45 -37.31
C SER A 326 10.64 15.09 -36.59
N SER A 327 10.71 15.05 -35.24
CA SER A 327 10.62 13.78 -34.50
C SER A 327 9.32 13.05 -34.84
N SER A 328 9.38 11.72 -34.95
CA SER A 328 8.22 10.90 -35.30
C SER A 328 7.18 10.83 -34.19
N ASP A 329 7.56 11.29 -33.01
CA ASP A 329 6.94 11.01 -31.72
C ASP A 329 7.26 12.13 -30.73
N PHE A 330 6.49 12.17 -29.65
CA PHE A 330 6.72 12.93 -28.42
C PHE A 330 5.92 12.26 -27.31
N LEU A 331 6.49 12.14 -26.12
CA LEU A 331 5.75 11.73 -24.92
C LEU A 331 6.24 12.53 -23.72
N PHE A 332 5.29 12.99 -22.90
CA PHE A 332 5.53 13.32 -21.52
C PHE A 332 4.34 12.87 -20.66
N ASP A 333 4.62 12.02 -19.69
CA ASP A 333 3.70 11.51 -18.70
C ASP A 333 4.45 11.37 -17.36
N CYS A 334 3.80 11.64 -16.23
CA CYS A 334 4.49 11.65 -14.94
C CYS A 334 3.61 11.31 -13.74
N GLU A 335 4.29 10.86 -12.69
CA GLU A 335 3.70 10.56 -11.39
C GLU A 335 4.51 11.29 -10.31
N LEU A 336 3.81 11.89 -9.35
CA LEU A 336 4.43 12.53 -8.18
C LEU A 336 3.78 11.96 -6.93
N MET A 337 4.57 11.29 -6.11
CA MET A 337 4.15 10.74 -4.82
C MET A 337 4.90 11.45 -3.70
N ALA A 338 4.21 11.69 -2.59
CA ALA A 338 4.80 12.22 -1.38
C ALA A 338 4.78 11.17 -0.27
N GLN A 339 5.89 11.03 0.43
CA GLN A 339 5.90 10.36 1.72
C GLN A 339 5.57 11.40 2.78
N VAL A 340 4.55 11.13 3.58
CA VAL A 340 4.06 12.01 4.63
C VAL A 340 4.44 11.40 5.97
N ARG A 341 5.25 12.09 6.76
CA ARG A 341 5.56 11.75 8.16
C ARG A 341 4.27 11.39 8.88
N GLY A 342 4.23 10.19 9.46
CA GLY A 342 3.26 9.89 10.50
C GLY A 342 3.39 10.94 11.61
N ASP A 343 2.28 11.35 12.22
CA ASP A 343 2.25 12.37 13.27
C ASP A 343 2.95 11.93 14.59
N GLY A 344 3.62 10.78 14.59
CA GLY A 344 4.19 10.13 15.78
C GLY A 344 3.12 9.65 16.75
N SER A 345 1.84 9.64 16.35
CA SER A 345 0.79 8.98 17.10
C SER A 345 0.90 7.49 16.89
N THR A 346 0.87 6.75 17.98
CA THR A 346 0.70 5.31 17.94
C THR A 346 -0.72 5.00 17.46
N GLN A 347 -0.85 4.23 16.38
CA GLN A 347 -2.13 3.78 15.84
C GLN A 347 -2.18 2.25 15.80
N LEU A 348 -3.39 1.72 15.60
CA LEU A 348 -3.55 0.31 15.27
C LEU A 348 -3.22 0.12 13.79
N ILE A 349 -2.21 -0.69 13.50
CA ILE A 349 -1.64 -0.89 12.17
C ILE A 349 -1.35 -2.36 11.90
N TYR A 350 -1.25 -2.71 10.62
CA TYR A 350 -0.62 -3.93 10.16
C TYR A 350 0.90 -3.73 10.06
N MET A 351 1.66 -4.63 10.66
CA MET A 351 3.12 -4.62 10.64
C MET A 351 3.63 -5.80 9.80
N PRO A 352 4.12 -5.56 8.55
CA PRO A 352 4.70 -6.58 7.70
C PRO A 352 5.89 -7.32 8.30
N THR A 353 6.58 -6.68 9.26
CA THR A 353 7.64 -7.29 10.04
C THR A 353 7.20 -7.40 11.50
N PRO A 354 6.65 -8.55 11.92
CA PRO A 354 6.24 -8.76 13.30
C PRO A 354 7.42 -8.62 14.28
N SER A 355 7.14 -8.07 15.47
CA SER A 355 8.15 -7.63 16.44
C SER A 355 8.04 -8.27 17.84
N PRO A 356 7.78 -9.59 17.97
CA PRO A 356 7.52 -10.20 19.27
C PRO A 356 8.71 -10.04 20.23
N GLY A 357 8.44 -9.47 21.41
CA GLY A 357 9.38 -9.25 22.50
C GLY A 357 10.27 -8.02 22.34
N ILE A 358 10.11 -7.23 21.28
CA ILE A 358 10.87 -5.98 21.04
C ILE A 358 9.92 -4.82 20.77
N ASP A 359 10.44 -3.61 20.57
CA ASP A 359 9.59 -2.46 20.25
C ASP A 359 8.97 -2.61 18.86
N ASN A 360 7.66 -2.31 18.78
CA ASN A 360 6.90 -2.37 17.54
C ASN A 360 7.46 -1.41 16.50
N GLY A 361 7.47 -1.89 15.25
CA GLY A 361 7.98 -1.18 14.10
C GLY A 361 6.96 -0.23 13.47
N GLU A 362 7.32 0.20 12.26
CA GLU A 362 6.42 0.91 11.38
C GLU A 362 5.49 -0.08 10.64
N GLY A 363 4.37 0.43 10.13
CA GLY A 363 3.44 -0.35 9.34
C GLY A 363 2.30 0.49 8.77
N VAL A 364 1.30 -0.14 8.16
CA VAL A 364 0.24 0.57 7.44
C VAL A 364 -1.14 0.30 8.03
N THR A 365 -2.08 1.22 7.84
CA THR A 365 -3.47 1.04 8.33
C THR A 365 -4.29 0.09 7.46
N ASP A 366 -3.87 -0.14 6.22
CA ASP A 366 -4.51 -1.06 5.27
C ASP A 366 -3.46 -1.60 4.28
N LEU A 367 -3.47 -2.91 4.05
CA LEU A 367 -2.59 -3.60 3.09
C LEU A 367 -3.34 -4.00 1.80
N GLY A 368 -4.59 -3.57 1.62
CA GLY A 368 -5.46 -3.97 0.51
C GLY A 368 -6.12 -5.33 0.76
N PRO A 369 -6.87 -5.89 -0.20
CA PRO A 369 -7.66 -7.09 0.07
C PRO A 369 -6.81 -8.26 0.61
N VAL A 370 -7.35 -9.05 1.53
CA VAL A 370 -6.63 -10.16 2.15
C VAL A 370 -6.74 -11.39 1.26
N ILE A 371 -5.60 -11.92 0.81
CA ILE A 371 -5.52 -13.14 0.02
C ILE A 371 -5.05 -14.30 0.92
N ARG A 372 -5.81 -15.39 0.95
CA ARG A 372 -5.58 -16.57 1.81
C ARG A 372 -5.90 -17.86 1.07
N LYS A 373 -5.51 -19.00 1.66
CA LYS A 373 -5.76 -20.35 1.13
C LYS A 373 -5.47 -20.48 -0.36
N VAL A 374 -4.37 -19.88 -0.80
CA VAL A 374 -3.91 -19.98 -2.18
C VAL A 374 -3.58 -21.44 -2.49
N THR A 375 -3.80 -21.87 -3.73
CA THR A 375 -3.26 -23.14 -4.19
C THR A 375 -1.73 -23.05 -4.25
N GLU A 376 -1.04 -23.48 -3.19
CA GLU A 376 0.42 -23.32 -3.05
C GLU A 376 1.21 -24.51 -3.60
N ASN A 377 0.77 -25.72 -3.25
CA ASN A 377 1.49 -26.98 -3.50
C ASN A 377 0.59 -28.04 -4.15
N PRO A 378 0.06 -27.78 -5.36
CA PRO A 378 -0.79 -28.75 -6.03
C PRO A 378 0.01 -30.00 -6.44
N GLU A 379 -0.70 -31.12 -6.64
CA GLU A 379 -0.11 -32.31 -7.24
C GLU A 379 0.54 -31.95 -8.58
N ARG A 380 1.72 -32.54 -8.84
CA ARG A 380 2.46 -32.29 -10.07
C ARG A 380 1.59 -32.68 -11.27
N PRO A 381 1.40 -31.78 -12.25
CA PRO A 381 0.47 -32.06 -13.34
C PRO A 381 1.03 -33.11 -14.31
N ASP A 382 0.19 -34.08 -14.69
CA ASP A 382 0.46 -35.03 -15.77
C ASP A 382 -0.03 -34.46 -17.10
N LEU A 383 0.91 -34.01 -17.93
CA LEU A 383 0.63 -33.41 -19.23
C LEU A 383 0.00 -34.38 -20.24
N ALA A 384 -0.03 -35.69 -19.95
CA ALA A 384 -0.74 -36.67 -20.78
C ALA A 384 -2.25 -36.71 -20.49
N THR A 385 -2.67 -36.28 -19.30
CA THR A 385 -4.07 -36.41 -18.83
C THR A 385 -4.70 -35.08 -18.44
N GLN A 386 -3.90 -34.03 -18.22
CA GLN A 386 -4.35 -32.70 -17.82
C GLN A 386 -3.95 -31.63 -18.85
N ASN A 387 -4.86 -30.69 -19.12
CA ASN A 387 -4.63 -29.55 -20.02
C ASN A 387 -4.58 -28.21 -19.28
N SER A 388 -5.04 -28.17 -18.03
CA SER A 388 -5.05 -27.00 -17.16
C SER A 388 -4.76 -27.40 -15.71
N LEU A 389 -4.37 -26.41 -14.91
CA LEU A 389 -4.23 -26.48 -13.47
C LEU A 389 -5.15 -25.42 -12.85
N THR A 390 -6.15 -25.85 -12.09
CA THR A 390 -7.04 -24.92 -11.39
C THR A 390 -6.30 -24.32 -10.20
N ILE A 391 -6.23 -22.99 -10.17
CA ILE A 391 -5.66 -22.21 -9.07
C ILE A 391 -6.79 -21.47 -8.39
N THR A 392 -6.88 -21.61 -7.07
CA THR A 392 -7.86 -20.92 -6.24
C THR A 392 -7.18 -20.06 -5.18
N ALA A 393 -7.89 -19.02 -4.73
CA ALA A 393 -7.53 -18.19 -3.58
C ALA A 393 -8.80 -17.65 -2.90
N GLU A 394 -8.83 -17.63 -1.58
CA GLU A 394 -9.85 -16.89 -0.82
C GLU A 394 -9.42 -15.43 -0.75
N VAL A 395 -10.25 -14.52 -1.26
CA VAL A 395 -9.97 -13.07 -1.23
C VAL A 395 -11.10 -12.33 -0.53
N SER A 396 -10.73 -11.50 0.45
CA SER A 396 -11.69 -10.75 1.26
C SER A 396 -11.27 -9.29 1.39
N ALA A 397 -12.24 -8.37 1.43
CA ALA A 397 -11.96 -6.97 1.70
C ALA A 397 -11.36 -6.78 3.11
N SER A 398 -10.27 -6.02 3.22
CA SER A 398 -9.71 -5.53 4.49
C SER A 398 -10.39 -4.23 4.94
N GLY A 399 -10.70 -3.35 3.99
CA GLY A 399 -11.46 -2.12 4.16
C GLY A 399 -12.48 -1.95 3.04
N GLU A 400 -11.99 -1.51 1.88
CA GLU A 400 -12.82 -1.29 0.69
C GLU A 400 -13.08 -2.59 -0.09
N LYS A 401 -14.11 -2.57 -0.95
CA LYS A 401 -14.51 -3.75 -1.73
C LYS A 401 -13.40 -4.20 -2.67
N VAL A 402 -13.23 -5.51 -2.79
CA VAL A 402 -12.41 -6.13 -3.84
C VAL A 402 -12.95 -5.71 -5.21
N ALA A 403 -12.09 -5.10 -6.01
CA ALA A 403 -12.39 -4.70 -7.38
C ALA A 403 -11.93 -5.75 -8.39
N GLN A 404 -10.72 -6.30 -8.20
CA GLN A 404 -10.12 -7.24 -9.13
C GLN A 404 -9.19 -8.22 -8.40
N VAL A 405 -9.10 -9.44 -8.90
CA VAL A 405 -8.14 -10.47 -8.47
C VAL A 405 -7.48 -11.06 -9.70
N ASP A 406 -6.17 -11.04 -9.75
CA ASP A 406 -5.36 -11.48 -10.87
C ASP A 406 -4.40 -12.61 -10.46
N LEU A 407 -4.31 -13.62 -11.31
CA LEU A 407 -3.27 -14.63 -11.31
C LEU A 407 -2.12 -14.16 -12.20
N ILE A 408 -0.99 -13.83 -11.60
CA ILE A 408 0.25 -13.57 -12.33
C ILE A 408 1.04 -14.86 -12.41
N TYR A 409 1.37 -15.31 -13.62
CA TYR A 409 2.04 -16.59 -13.81
C TYR A 409 3.16 -16.56 -14.86
N ARG A 410 4.10 -17.49 -14.73
CA ARG A 410 5.21 -17.65 -15.66
C ARG A 410 5.69 -19.10 -15.77
N ARG A 411 6.30 -19.43 -16.90
CA ARG A 411 6.93 -20.74 -17.17
C ARG A 411 8.42 -20.64 -16.97
N GLY A 412 8.98 -21.43 -16.05
CA GLY A 412 10.37 -21.29 -15.63
C GLY A 412 10.69 -19.82 -15.39
N PHE A 413 11.70 -19.29 -16.07
CA PHE A 413 12.15 -17.90 -16.00
C PHE A 413 11.72 -17.03 -17.20
N LEU A 414 10.72 -17.45 -17.96
CA LEU A 414 10.15 -16.64 -19.05
C LEU A 414 9.36 -15.44 -18.50
N ALA A 415 8.87 -14.60 -19.42
CA ALA A 415 8.04 -13.43 -19.11
C ALA A 415 6.76 -13.82 -18.35
N GLU A 416 6.28 -12.87 -17.54
CA GLU A 416 5.02 -12.98 -16.82
C GLU A 416 3.83 -12.83 -17.75
N ASN A 417 2.73 -13.44 -17.36
CA ASN A 417 1.42 -13.31 -18.00
C ASN A 417 0.40 -13.12 -16.89
N THR A 418 -0.68 -12.40 -17.21
CA THR A 418 -1.75 -12.09 -16.27
C THR A 418 -3.05 -12.74 -16.72
N MET A 419 -3.81 -13.24 -15.76
CA MET A 419 -5.15 -13.79 -15.98
C MET A 419 -6.04 -13.36 -14.82
N GLU A 420 -7.24 -12.84 -15.11
CA GLU A 420 -8.21 -12.54 -14.07
C GLU A 420 -8.74 -13.83 -13.43
N MET A 421 -8.87 -13.82 -12.10
CA MET A 421 -9.56 -14.85 -11.33
C MET A 421 -10.98 -14.40 -11.01
N LEU A 422 -11.94 -15.31 -11.05
CA LEU A 422 -13.37 -14.98 -10.89
C LEU A 422 -14.01 -15.79 -9.76
N ASP A 423 -14.99 -15.18 -9.10
CA ASP A 423 -15.90 -15.76 -8.10
C ASP A 423 -17.34 -15.68 -8.65
N ASP A 424 -17.58 -16.36 -9.78
CA ASP A 424 -18.79 -16.23 -10.62
C ASP A 424 -19.62 -17.52 -10.76
N GLY A 425 -19.17 -18.61 -10.14
CA GLY A 425 -19.75 -19.95 -10.19
C GLY A 425 -19.66 -20.61 -11.56
N ILE A 426 -18.71 -20.20 -12.39
CA ILE A 426 -18.53 -20.70 -13.75
C ILE A 426 -17.11 -21.28 -13.94
N GLY A 427 -17.05 -22.44 -14.58
CA GLY A 427 -15.78 -23.01 -15.05
C GLY A 427 -14.91 -23.49 -13.90
N ALA A 428 -13.85 -22.73 -13.61
CA ALA A 428 -12.89 -23.01 -12.54
C ALA A 428 -13.50 -22.74 -11.14
N ASP A 429 -14.49 -21.84 -11.06
CA ASP A 429 -15.19 -21.55 -9.82
C ASP A 429 -16.47 -22.38 -9.70
N GLU A 430 -16.67 -23.01 -8.53
CA GLU A 430 -17.80 -23.89 -8.27
C GLU A 430 -19.03 -23.14 -7.73
N LEU A 431 -18.83 -22.02 -7.02
CA LEU A 431 -19.89 -21.34 -6.27
C LEU A 431 -19.73 -19.82 -6.31
N ALA A 432 -20.60 -19.16 -7.06
CA ALA A 432 -20.58 -17.70 -7.18
C ALA A 432 -20.80 -16.96 -5.84
N GLY A 433 -19.92 -16.00 -5.57
CA GLY A 433 -19.99 -15.05 -4.47
C GLY A 433 -19.64 -15.64 -3.12
N ASP A 434 -18.84 -16.71 -3.06
CA ASP A 434 -18.40 -17.32 -1.81
C ASP A 434 -17.04 -16.80 -1.32
N GLY A 435 -16.40 -15.91 -2.09
CA GLY A 435 -15.10 -15.32 -1.79
C GLY A 435 -13.93 -16.16 -2.28
N VAL A 436 -14.17 -17.29 -2.95
CA VAL A 436 -13.14 -18.12 -3.59
C VAL A 436 -13.01 -17.72 -5.04
N TYR A 437 -11.93 -17.02 -5.35
CA TYR A 437 -11.59 -16.68 -6.72
C TYR A 437 -10.83 -17.84 -7.36
N SER A 438 -11.16 -18.18 -8.60
CA SER A 438 -10.60 -19.33 -9.30
C SER A 438 -10.21 -19.01 -10.74
N ALA A 439 -9.15 -19.64 -11.22
CA ALA A 439 -8.72 -19.58 -12.61
C ALA A 439 -8.11 -20.92 -13.08
N ASP A 440 -8.37 -21.28 -14.34
CA ASP A 440 -7.79 -22.46 -14.98
C ASP A 440 -6.52 -22.09 -15.76
N LEU A 441 -5.37 -22.33 -15.13
CA LEU A 441 -4.07 -22.05 -15.72
C LEU A 441 -3.73 -23.06 -16.82
N SER A 442 -3.61 -22.59 -18.07
CA SER A 442 -3.32 -23.45 -19.23
C SER A 442 -1.92 -24.08 -19.17
N LEU A 443 -1.87 -25.41 -19.28
CA LEU A 443 -0.63 -26.18 -19.36
C LEU A 443 -0.12 -26.34 -20.81
N ALA A 444 -0.81 -25.74 -21.78
CA ALA A 444 -0.49 -25.90 -23.20
C ALA A 444 0.93 -25.40 -23.54
N GLY A 445 1.81 -26.31 -23.96
CA GLY A 445 3.20 -25.98 -24.30
C GLY A 445 4.18 -26.01 -23.14
N LEU A 446 3.77 -26.47 -21.95
CA LEU A 446 4.69 -26.91 -20.90
C LEU A 446 5.28 -28.28 -21.27
N GLN A 447 6.54 -28.54 -20.93
CA GLN A 447 7.18 -29.85 -21.14
C GLN A 447 7.34 -30.65 -19.83
N ASN A 448 7.52 -31.96 -19.95
CA ASN A 448 7.77 -32.84 -18.81
C ASN A 448 9.00 -32.37 -18.01
N GLY A 449 8.82 -32.13 -16.71
CA GLY A 449 9.88 -31.61 -15.85
C GLY A 449 10.09 -30.09 -15.90
N GLU A 450 9.30 -29.35 -16.69
CA GLU A 450 9.30 -27.88 -16.64
C GLU A 450 8.46 -27.36 -15.47
N MET A 451 8.89 -26.20 -14.97
CA MET A 451 8.27 -25.51 -13.85
C MET A 451 7.26 -24.47 -14.35
N ILE A 452 6.12 -24.39 -13.67
CA ILE A 452 5.17 -23.29 -13.78
C ILE A 452 5.01 -22.64 -12.41
N ARG A 453 5.00 -21.31 -12.38
CA ARG A 453 5.00 -20.51 -11.15
C ARG A 453 3.92 -19.44 -11.22
N TRP A 454 3.36 -19.08 -10.07
CA TRP A 454 2.32 -18.06 -9.99
C TRP A 454 2.32 -17.33 -8.65
N ARG A 455 1.73 -16.13 -8.66
CA ARG A 455 1.30 -15.38 -7.47
C ARG A 455 -0.08 -14.81 -7.74
N ILE A 456 -0.76 -14.43 -6.67
CA ILE A 456 -2.06 -13.78 -6.72
C ILE A 456 -1.84 -12.31 -6.38
N GLU A 457 -2.43 -11.43 -7.17
CA GLU A 457 -2.52 -10.01 -6.88
C GLU A 457 -3.99 -9.64 -6.74
N SER A 458 -4.33 -8.77 -5.80
CA SER A 458 -5.70 -8.28 -5.65
C SER A 458 -5.70 -6.78 -5.49
N ARG A 459 -6.80 -6.14 -5.91
CA ARG A 459 -6.97 -4.68 -5.89
C ARG A 459 -8.35 -4.34 -5.34
N ASP A 460 -8.43 -3.31 -4.50
CA ASP A 460 -9.70 -2.74 -4.06
C ASP A 460 -10.23 -1.64 -5.02
N ILE A 461 -11.43 -1.13 -4.76
CA ILE A 461 -12.06 -0.07 -5.59
C ILE A 461 -11.33 1.28 -5.56
N ASN A 462 -10.41 1.50 -4.62
CA ASN A 462 -9.58 2.70 -4.52
C ASN A 462 -8.18 2.49 -5.11
N GLY A 463 -7.89 1.30 -5.62
CA GLY A 463 -6.63 0.96 -6.27
C GLY A 463 -5.55 0.40 -5.33
N LEU A 464 -5.83 0.21 -4.05
CA LEU A 464 -4.88 -0.40 -3.10
C LEU A 464 -4.72 -1.89 -3.42
N THR A 465 -3.48 -2.35 -3.52
CA THR A 465 -3.14 -3.69 -3.96
C THR A 465 -2.47 -4.52 -2.88
N SER A 466 -2.73 -5.82 -2.87
CA SER A 466 -2.03 -6.81 -2.07
C SER A 466 -1.56 -7.98 -2.94
N THR A 467 -0.57 -8.74 -2.46
CA THR A 467 -0.03 -9.89 -3.17
C THR A 467 0.08 -11.10 -2.25
N ASN A 468 -0.02 -12.31 -2.83
CA ASN A 468 0.27 -13.55 -2.14
C ASN A 468 1.06 -14.51 -3.06
N PRO A 469 2.31 -14.83 -2.70
CA PRO A 469 3.01 -14.44 -1.46
C PRO A 469 3.42 -12.95 -1.43
N PHE A 470 3.61 -12.39 -0.22
CA PHE A 470 3.87 -10.96 -0.01
C PHE A 470 5.24 -10.43 -0.47
N PHE A 471 6.23 -11.32 -0.66
CA PHE A 471 7.57 -10.99 -1.15
C PHE A 471 8.28 -9.81 -0.47
N PHE A 472 8.18 -9.67 0.87
CA PHE A 472 8.76 -8.52 1.60
C PHE A 472 10.29 -8.43 1.59
N ASP A 473 11.00 -9.54 1.34
CA ASP A 473 12.47 -9.58 1.21
C ASP A 473 12.84 -10.33 -0.06
N GLU A 474 13.34 -9.64 -1.08
CA GLU A 474 13.70 -10.23 -2.37
C GLU A 474 14.73 -11.38 -2.26
N LEU A 475 15.50 -11.42 -1.17
CA LEU A 475 16.55 -12.40 -0.94
C LEU A 475 16.09 -13.62 -0.13
N ASN A 476 15.02 -13.50 0.66
CA ASN A 476 14.60 -14.55 1.61
C ASN A 476 13.10 -14.87 1.62
N SER A 477 12.28 -14.18 0.83
CA SER A 477 10.85 -14.44 0.73
C SER A 477 10.50 -15.00 -0.65
N PRO A 478 9.52 -15.90 -0.77
CA PRO A 478 9.09 -16.41 -2.06
C PRO A 478 8.30 -15.34 -2.81
N GLU A 479 8.62 -15.11 -4.08
CA GLU A 479 7.83 -14.25 -4.97
C GLU A 479 6.68 -15.01 -5.64
N TYR A 480 6.79 -16.34 -5.74
CA TYR A 480 5.82 -17.20 -6.40
C TYR A 480 5.67 -18.53 -5.67
N TYR A 481 4.46 -19.08 -5.76
CA TYR A 481 4.22 -20.52 -5.68
C TYR A 481 4.58 -21.20 -7.00
N GLY A 482 4.61 -22.53 -7.00
CA GLY A 482 4.87 -23.26 -8.23
C GLY A 482 4.85 -24.77 -8.11
N THR A 483 4.73 -25.42 -9.26
CA THR A 483 4.87 -26.87 -9.38
C THR A 483 5.66 -27.23 -10.64
N VAL A 484 6.03 -28.50 -10.75
CA VAL A 484 6.80 -29.04 -11.87
C VAL A 484 5.99 -30.14 -12.55
N ALA A 485 5.82 -30.06 -13.86
CA ALA A 485 5.16 -31.11 -14.62
C ALA A 485 5.81 -32.48 -14.38
N LEU A 486 5.00 -33.53 -14.31
CA LEU A 486 5.48 -34.90 -14.14
C LEU A 486 6.46 -35.25 -15.26
N ASN A 487 7.53 -35.96 -14.89
CA ASN A 487 8.48 -36.48 -15.84
C ASN A 487 8.55 -38.00 -15.70
N PRO A 488 7.82 -38.75 -16.57
CA PRO A 488 7.77 -40.21 -16.51
C PRO A 488 9.11 -40.93 -16.68
N SER A 489 10.17 -40.19 -17.09
CA SER A 489 11.51 -40.74 -17.28
C SER A 489 12.40 -40.69 -16.02
N LEU A 490 11.96 -39.98 -14.98
CA LEU A 490 12.71 -39.75 -13.74
C LEU A 490 12.04 -40.36 -12.49
N GLU A 491 10.91 -41.04 -12.67
CA GLU A 491 10.16 -41.73 -11.59
C GLU A 491 10.26 -43.26 -11.67
#